data_AF-A0A922ZMI3-F1
#
_entry.id   AF-A0A922ZMI3-F1
#
_cell.length_a   1.000
_cell.length_b   1.000
_cell.length_c   1.000
_cell.angle_alpha   90.00
_cell.angle_beta   90.00
_cell.angle_gamma   90.00
#
_symmetry.space_group_name_H-M   'P 1'
#
loop_
_entity.id
_entity.type
_entity.pdbx_description
1 polymer ?
#
loop_
_entity_poly.entity_id
_entity_poly.type
_entity_poly.pdbx_seq_one_letter_code
_entity_poly.pdbx_strand_id
1 'polypeptide(L)'
;MNKRALVYLGLASATLAGAYLYVQSLPTENALAPAAQGDAAQALESLSIIDGSLTTGSYSATVRQGQRIQFLVHSNQTDSLIVEGLDARVPLPGNQTTLVSIAANAPGTHAIELDVSGTTIGSIEVTP
;
A
#
# COMPACT_ATOMS: atom_id res chain seq x y z
N MET A 1 8.97 -20.14 72.89
CA MET A 1 10.28 -19.98 72.20
C MET A 1 10.20 -18.78 71.28
N ASN A 2 11.18 -17.89 71.42
CA ASN A 2 11.43 -16.73 70.57
C ASN A 2 11.87 -17.16 69.15
N LYS A 3 11.82 -16.18 68.23
CA LYS A 3 12.67 -15.96 67.03
C LYS A 3 11.90 -16.09 65.71
N ARG A 4 11.62 -14.94 65.08
CA ARG A 4 12.39 -14.33 63.96
C ARG A 4 12.02 -15.00 62.62
N ALA A 5 11.25 -14.33 61.77
CA ALA A 5 11.66 -13.25 60.86
C ALA A 5 12.18 -13.77 59.52
N LEU A 6 11.44 -13.44 58.46
CA LEU A 6 11.88 -13.12 57.09
C LEU A 6 10.62 -12.48 56.46
N VAL A 7 10.39 -11.15 56.42
CA VAL A 7 11.19 -10.02 55.89
C VAL A 7 11.67 -10.33 54.46
N TYR A 8 11.43 -9.57 53.40
CA TYR A 8 10.59 -8.43 53.01
C TYR A 8 10.83 -8.26 51.48
N LEU A 9 10.06 -7.39 50.83
CA LEU A 9 10.38 -6.65 49.58
C LEU A 9 10.18 -7.40 48.23
N GLY A 10 9.56 -6.81 47.20
CA GLY A 10 9.21 -5.41 46.96
C GLY A 10 8.05 -5.27 45.95
N LEU A 11 7.28 -4.19 46.11
CA LEU A 11 7.12 -3.07 45.14
C LEU A 11 6.17 -3.41 43.98
N ALA A 12 5.12 -2.65 43.66
CA ALA A 12 4.62 -1.40 44.18
C ALA A 12 3.15 -1.27 43.74
N SER A 13 2.30 -0.90 44.69
CA SER A 13 0.94 -0.41 44.53
C SER A 13 0.93 1.09 44.22
N ALA A 14 -0.04 1.57 43.45
CA ALA A 14 -0.79 2.82 43.71
C ALA A 14 -1.64 3.17 42.46
N THR A 15 -2.93 2.84 42.42
CA THR A 15 -4.07 3.57 43.03
C THR A 15 -4.44 4.86 42.29
N LEU A 16 -5.48 4.69 41.50
CA LEU A 16 -6.48 5.65 41.07
C LEU A 16 -7.04 6.46 42.27
N ALA A 17 -6.95 7.78 42.21
CA ALA A 17 -7.78 8.77 42.90
C ALA A 17 -7.55 10.10 42.16
N GLY A 18 -8.53 10.81 41.61
CA GLY A 18 -9.86 11.08 42.12
C GLY A 18 -9.90 12.55 42.52
N ALA A 19 -10.34 13.44 41.63
CA ALA A 19 -10.76 14.80 41.99
C ALA A 19 -11.63 15.38 40.86
N TYR A 20 -12.94 15.29 41.05
CA TYR A 20 -13.93 16.13 40.40
C TYR A 20 -13.83 17.56 40.94
N LEU A 21 -14.24 18.51 40.10
CA LEU A 21 -14.68 19.90 40.37
C LEU A 21 -13.72 21.02 39.93
N TYR A 22 -14.37 22.06 39.39
CA TYR A 22 -13.88 23.34 38.91
C TYR A 22 -13.36 23.40 37.47
N VAL A 23 -14.26 23.71 36.52
CA VAL A 23 -14.38 25.07 35.93
C VAL A 23 -15.37 24.99 34.76
N GLN A 24 -16.54 25.61 34.92
CA GLN A 24 -17.30 26.13 33.79
C GLN A 24 -16.74 27.51 33.43
N SER A 25 -16.52 27.73 32.13
CA SER A 25 -16.88 28.92 31.32
C SER A 25 -15.76 29.68 30.56
N LEU A 26 -15.86 29.55 29.21
CA LEU A 26 -15.55 30.50 28.10
C LEU A 26 -14.10 30.65 27.60
N PRO A 27 -13.87 31.10 26.34
CA PRO A 27 -14.47 30.72 25.05
C PRO A 27 -13.40 30.23 24.03
N THR A 28 -13.87 29.82 22.84
CA THR A 28 -13.16 29.40 21.62
C THR A 28 -11.79 30.04 21.37
N GLU A 29 -10.73 29.23 21.35
CA GLU A 29 -9.50 29.55 20.61
C GLU A 29 -9.15 28.37 19.70
N ASN A 30 -9.09 28.65 18.39
CA ASN A 30 -8.70 27.73 17.34
C ASN A 30 -7.25 27.27 17.56
N ALA A 31 -7.05 26.24 18.36
CA ALA A 31 -5.82 25.47 18.31
C ALA A 31 -5.92 24.53 17.10
N LEU A 32 -5.33 24.95 15.98
CA LEU A 32 -4.98 24.07 14.87
C LEU A 32 -4.16 22.90 15.45
N ALA A 33 -4.84 21.78 15.70
CA ALA A 33 -4.16 20.52 15.93
C ALA A 33 -3.23 20.28 14.73
N PRO A 34 -1.97 19.88 14.94
CA PRO A 34 -1.14 19.42 13.85
C PRO A 34 -1.93 18.33 13.14
N ALA A 35 -2.17 18.51 11.83
CA ALA A 35 -2.77 17.47 11.02
C ALA A 35 -1.96 16.21 11.29
N ALA A 36 -2.59 15.22 11.92
CA ALA A 36 -2.08 13.87 11.88
C ALA A 36 -2.09 13.51 10.40
N GLN A 37 -0.95 13.70 9.74
CA GLN A 37 -0.62 13.02 8.49
C GLN A 37 -0.60 11.55 8.86
N GLY A 38 -1.80 10.95 8.85
CA GLY A 38 -1.92 9.52 8.73
C GLY A 38 -1.16 9.15 7.47
N ASP A 39 -0.13 8.34 7.63
CA ASP A 39 0.38 7.47 6.59
C ASP A 39 -0.77 6.60 6.09
N ALA A 40 -1.63 7.19 5.25
CA ALA A 40 -2.58 6.45 4.46
C ALA A 40 -1.73 5.68 3.44
N ALA A 41 -1.43 4.42 3.77
CA ALA A 41 -0.84 3.50 2.82
C ALA A 41 -1.66 3.58 1.52
N GLN A 42 -1.06 4.09 0.45
CA GLN A 42 -1.74 4.21 -0.84
C GLN A 42 -2.16 2.82 -1.27
N ALA A 43 -3.47 2.62 -1.48
CA ALA A 43 -3.98 1.36 -1.97
C ALA A 43 -3.45 1.14 -3.39
N LEU A 44 -2.89 -0.05 -3.64
CA LEU A 44 -2.46 -0.45 -4.97
C LEU A 44 -3.68 -0.64 -5.87
N GLU A 45 -3.58 -0.15 -7.11
CA GLU A 45 -4.61 -0.38 -8.12
C GLU A 45 -4.69 -1.87 -8.46
N SER A 46 -5.90 -2.38 -8.69
CA SER A 46 -6.14 -3.80 -8.98
C SER A 46 -6.79 -3.94 -10.35
N LEU A 47 -6.16 -4.75 -11.20
CA LEU A 47 -6.60 -5.08 -12.55
C LEU A 47 -7.10 -6.52 -12.59
N SER A 48 -8.10 -6.79 -13.42
CA SER A 48 -8.65 -8.14 -13.61
C SER A 48 -8.60 -8.51 -15.09
N ILE A 49 -7.93 -9.62 -15.38
CA ILE A 49 -7.79 -10.20 -16.71
C ILE A 49 -8.64 -11.46 -16.75
N ILE A 50 -9.60 -11.47 -17.66
CA ILE A 50 -10.49 -12.61 -17.89
C ILE A 50 -10.38 -12.99 -19.36
N ASP A 51 -10.04 -14.25 -19.62
CA ASP A 51 -9.92 -14.82 -20.97
C ASP A 51 -8.99 -13.97 -21.87
N GLY A 52 -7.89 -13.48 -21.29
CA GLY A 52 -6.85 -12.74 -22.00
C GLY A 52 -7.15 -11.27 -22.26
N SER A 53 -8.20 -10.72 -21.64
CA SER A 53 -8.60 -9.32 -21.80
C SER A 53 -8.77 -8.63 -20.45
N LEU A 54 -8.41 -7.35 -20.38
CA LEU A 54 -8.67 -6.51 -19.21
C LEU A 54 -10.17 -6.19 -19.11
N THR A 55 -10.77 -6.42 -17.95
CA THR A 55 -12.22 -6.21 -17.77
C THR A 55 -12.63 -4.74 -17.62
N THR A 56 -11.70 -3.87 -17.24
CA THR A 56 -11.95 -2.46 -16.91
C THR A 56 -11.39 -1.49 -17.94
N GLY A 57 -11.62 -1.75 -19.22
CA GLY A 57 -11.16 -0.88 -20.30
C GLY A 57 -9.65 -0.98 -20.52
N SER A 58 -8.94 0.14 -20.41
CA SER A 58 -7.49 0.23 -20.59
C SER A 58 -6.83 0.82 -19.35
N TYR A 59 -5.70 0.25 -18.95
CA TYR A 59 -4.91 0.74 -17.82
C TYR A 59 -3.90 1.81 -18.29
N SER A 60 -3.79 2.91 -17.55
CA SER A 60 -2.80 3.95 -17.84
C SER A 60 -2.15 4.43 -16.56
N ALA A 61 -0.82 4.46 -16.54
CA ALA A 61 -0.06 5.01 -15.42
C ALA A 61 0.95 6.04 -15.92
N THR A 62 1.19 7.08 -15.11
CA THR A 62 2.28 8.02 -15.32
C THR A 62 3.26 7.93 -14.17
N VAL A 63 4.54 7.83 -14.49
CA VAL A 63 5.61 7.66 -13.50
C VAL A 63 6.83 8.49 -13.91
N ARG A 64 7.67 8.85 -12.93
CA ARG A 64 8.97 9.50 -13.20
C ARG A 64 10.05 8.46 -13.44
N GLN A 65 11.01 8.79 -14.29
CA GLN A 65 12.17 7.95 -14.55
C GLN A 65 12.90 7.64 -13.23
N GLY A 66 13.33 6.38 -13.07
CA GLY A 66 13.98 5.87 -11.88
C GLY A 66 13.03 5.47 -10.74
N GLN A 67 11.72 5.70 -10.87
CA GLN A 67 10.72 5.19 -9.92
C GLN A 67 10.20 3.80 -10.34
N ARG A 68 9.39 3.21 -9.47
CA ARG A 68 8.70 1.94 -9.75
C ARG A 68 7.20 2.15 -9.77
N ILE A 69 6.55 1.49 -10.72
CA ILE A 69 5.10 1.30 -10.70
C ILE A 69 4.77 0.00 -9.98
N GLN A 70 3.69 0.00 -9.22
CA GLN A 70 3.15 -1.18 -8.55
C GLN A 70 1.63 -1.24 -8.70
N PHE A 71 1.12 -2.40 -9.09
CA PHE A 71 -0.31 -2.69 -9.16
C PHE A 71 -0.53 -4.19 -9.01
N LEU A 72 -1.74 -4.58 -8.65
CA LEU A 72 -2.17 -5.96 -8.53
C LEU A 72 -2.84 -6.40 -9.83
N VAL A 73 -2.56 -7.61 -10.27
CA VAL A 73 -3.21 -8.22 -11.44
C VAL A 73 -3.78 -9.57 -11.04
N HIS A 74 -5.08 -9.71 -11.13
CA HIS A 74 -5.76 -11.01 -11.08
C HIS A 74 -5.96 -11.53 -12.49
N SER A 75 -5.63 -12.80 -12.75
CA SER A 75 -5.90 -13.45 -14.04
C SER A 75 -6.62 -14.77 -13.82
N ASN A 76 -7.64 -15.10 -14.63
CA ASN A 76 -8.28 -16.43 -14.60
C ASN A 76 -7.49 -17.51 -15.37
N GLN A 77 -6.49 -17.10 -16.16
CA GLN A 77 -5.66 -17.98 -16.98
C GLN A 77 -4.17 -17.67 -16.83
N THR A 78 -3.32 -18.63 -17.22
CA THR A 78 -1.87 -18.42 -17.19
C THR A 78 -1.45 -17.58 -18.39
N ASP A 79 -0.74 -16.48 -18.13
CA ASP A 79 -0.21 -15.57 -19.15
C ASP A 79 1.12 -14.93 -18.67
N SER A 80 1.65 -13.98 -19.43
CA SER A 80 2.74 -13.10 -19.03
C SER A 80 2.42 -11.66 -19.43
N LEU A 81 2.63 -10.73 -18.51
CA LEU A 81 2.60 -9.30 -18.80
C LEU A 81 3.97 -8.88 -19.31
N ILE A 82 4.00 -8.18 -20.45
CA ILE A 82 5.19 -7.64 -21.08
C ILE A 82 5.04 -6.11 -21.18
N VAL A 83 6.13 -5.39 -20.89
CA VAL A 83 6.21 -3.95 -21.18
C VAL A 83 7.45 -3.68 -22.03
N GLU A 84 7.21 -3.54 -23.33
CA GLU A 84 8.24 -3.28 -24.32
C GLU A 84 8.94 -1.93 -24.04
N GLY A 85 10.26 -1.91 -24.14
CA GLY A 85 11.10 -0.74 -23.84
C GLY A 85 11.41 -0.51 -22.35
N LEU A 86 10.78 -1.25 -21.43
CA LEU A 86 11.17 -1.28 -20.00
C LEU A 86 11.77 -2.64 -19.60
N ASP A 87 11.95 -3.56 -20.56
CA ASP A 87 12.47 -4.93 -20.37
C ASP A 87 11.77 -5.71 -19.24
N ALA A 88 10.49 -5.43 -19.04
CA ALA A 88 9.71 -6.04 -17.97
C ALA A 88 8.87 -7.19 -18.51
N ARG A 89 9.05 -8.37 -17.92
CA ARG A 89 8.23 -9.55 -18.16
C ARG A 89 7.83 -10.17 -16.83
N VAL A 90 6.54 -10.24 -16.56
CA VAL A 90 5.99 -10.73 -15.28
C VAL A 90 5.04 -11.88 -15.54
N PRO A 91 5.29 -13.08 -14.96
CA PRO A 91 4.36 -14.20 -15.11
C PRO A 91 3.06 -13.90 -14.36
N LEU A 92 1.94 -14.24 -14.99
CA LEU A 92 0.60 -14.13 -14.40
C LEU A 92 0.00 -15.54 -14.29
N PRO A 93 0.17 -16.23 -13.14
CA PRO A 93 -0.44 -17.53 -12.94
C PRO A 93 -1.97 -17.43 -12.94
N GLY A 94 -2.63 -18.43 -13.52
CA GLY A 94 -4.10 -18.49 -13.52
C GLY A 94 -4.69 -18.63 -12.12
N ASN A 95 -5.84 -18.00 -11.93
CA ASN A 95 -6.63 -17.92 -10.69
C ASN A 95 -5.85 -17.35 -9.50
N GLN A 96 -4.88 -16.48 -9.75
CA GLN A 96 -4.04 -15.86 -8.72
C GLN A 96 -3.89 -14.36 -8.96
N THR A 97 -3.70 -13.64 -7.85
CA THR A 97 -3.37 -12.21 -7.87
C THR A 97 -1.86 -12.04 -7.74
N THR A 98 -1.26 -11.35 -8.70
CA THR A 98 0.17 -11.09 -8.77
C THR A 98 0.44 -9.61 -8.51
N LEU A 99 1.40 -9.32 -7.62
CA LEU A 99 1.95 -7.97 -7.49
C LEU A 99 2.91 -7.72 -8.66
N VAL A 100 2.52 -6.85 -9.58
CA VAL A 100 3.36 -6.39 -10.66
C VAL A 100 4.18 -5.20 -10.16
N SER A 101 5.50 -5.25 -10.37
CA SER A 101 6.37 -4.13 -10.08
C SER A 101 7.37 -3.90 -11.19
N ILE A 102 7.25 -2.75 -11.86
CA ILE A 102 8.01 -2.41 -13.07
C ILE A 102 8.89 -1.20 -12.77
N ALA A 103 10.16 -1.24 -13.20
CA ALA A 103 11.09 -0.12 -13.09
C ALA A 103 10.94 0.80 -14.31
N ALA A 104 10.78 2.10 -14.08
CA ALA A 104 10.63 3.10 -15.13
C ALA A 104 12.01 3.63 -15.57
N ASN A 105 12.78 2.82 -16.30
CA ASN A 105 14.18 3.12 -16.60
C ASN A 105 14.40 3.96 -17.87
N ALA A 106 13.44 3.97 -18.79
CA ALA A 106 13.49 4.73 -20.04
C ALA A 106 12.29 5.68 -20.13
N PRO A 107 12.47 6.94 -20.58
CA PRO A 107 11.37 7.87 -20.80
C PRO A 107 10.57 7.52 -22.06
N GLY A 108 9.29 7.89 -22.07
CA GLY A 108 8.37 7.68 -23.19
C GLY A 108 7.12 6.88 -22.82
N THR A 109 6.28 6.62 -23.81
CA THR A 109 5.08 5.79 -23.67
C THR A 109 5.40 4.33 -23.99
N HIS A 110 5.16 3.45 -23.04
CA HIS A 110 5.40 2.01 -23.15
C HIS A 110 4.10 1.23 -23.10
N ALA A 111 3.83 0.40 -24.09
CA ALA A 111 2.64 -0.44 -24.11
C ALA A 111 2.76 -1.60 -23.11
N ILE A 112 1.65 -1.95 -22.48
CA ILE A 112 1.52 -3.13 -21.62
C ILE A 112 0.74 -4.19 -22.39
N GLU A 113 1.35 -5.34 -22.61
CA GLU A 113 0.82 -6.41 -23.44
C GLU A 113 0.77 -7.72 -22.67
N LEU A 114 -0.18 -8.57 -23.05
CA LEU A 114 -0.25 -9.95 -22.62
C LEU A 114 0.36 -10.84 -23.70
N ASP A 115 1.34 -11.66 -23.33
CA ASP A 115 2.14 -12.45 -24.26
C ASP A 115 1.31 -13.52 -24.97
N VAL A 116 0.69 -14.42 -24.20
CA VAL A 116 -0.06 -15.56 -24.75
C VAL A 116 -1.33 -15.08 -25.45
N SER A 117 -1.99 -14.09 -24.87
CA SER A 117 -3.23 -13.53 -25.42
C SER A 117 -2.99 -12.51 -26.55
N GLY A 118 -1.75 -12.04 -26.74
CA GLY A 118 -1.37 -11.05 -27.74
C GLY A 118 -2.14 -9.73 -27.64
N THR A 119 -2.62 -9.37 -26.44
CA THR A 119 -3.56 -8.26 -26.23
C THR A 119 -2.90 -7.12 -25.47
N THR A 120 -2.96 -5.90 -26.01
CA THR A 120 -2.54 -4.68 -25.31
C THR A 120 -3.61 -4.28 -24.30
N ILE A 121 -3.24 -4.17 -23.03
CA ILE A 121 -4.15 -3.85 -21.92
C ILE A 121 -3.99 -2.43 -21.38
N GLY A 122 -2.96 -1.70 -21.85
CA GLY A 122 -2.67 -0.38 -21.32
C GLY A 122 -1.35 0.20 -21.76
N SER A 123 -0.96 1.29 -21.10
CA SER A 123 0.34 1.92 -21.28
C SER A 123 0.88 2.57 -20.00
N ILE A 124 2.21 2.74 -19.97
CA ILE A 124 2.95 3.45 -18.95
C ILE A 124 3.62 4.64 -19.62
N GLU A 125 3.30 5.85 -19.16
CA GLU A 125 4.03 7.06 -19.53
C GLU A 125 5.15 7.32 -18.52
N VAL A 126 6.40 7.27 -18.99
CA VAL A 126 7.58 7.59 -18.19
C VAL A 126 8.06 8.99 -18.52
N THR A 127 7.93 9.88 -17.56
CA THR A 127 8.41 11.26 -17.63
C THR A 127 9.83 11.38 -17.08
N PRO A 128 10.68 12.28 -17.60
CA PRO A 128 12.00 12.57 -17.03
C PRO A 128 11.97 13.03 -15.56
#